data_AF-A0A934TZE2-F1
#
_entry.id   AF-A0A934TZE2-F1
#
_cell.length_a   1.000
_cell.length_b   1.000
_cell.length_c   1.000
_cell.angle_alpha   90.00
_cell.angle_beta   90.00
_cell.angle_gamma   90.00
#
_symmetry.space_group_name_H-M   'P 1'
#
loop_
_entity.id
_entity.type
_entity.pdbx_description
1 polymer ?
#
loop_
_entity_poly.entity_id
_entity_poly.type
_entity_poly.pdbx_seq_one_letter_code
_entity_poly.pdbx_strand_id
1 'polypeptide(L)'
;FAATQVTKQDIMRLMEIQEHARQEDRFRDSEWDLKFHVQVAQATQNSALATIVEKMWSQRLHNPYWRKLHEHIDEKSIESWCEDHDLILKALIRRDPHAAKLAMWQH
;
A
#
# COMPACT_ATOMS: atom_id res chain seq x y z
N PHE A 1 2.27 13.84 -6.07
CA PHE A 1 2.27 14.40 -4.70
C PHE A 1 3.21 13.67 -3.75
N ALA A 2 3.11 12.34 -3.59
CA ALA A 2 4.10 11.58 -2.81
C ALA A 2 5.48 11.61 -3.49
N ALA A 3 5.59 11.22 -4.76
CA ALA A 3 6.85 11.19 -5.50
C ALA A 3 7.62 12.53 -5.53
N THR A 4 6.91 13.66 -5.43
CA THR A 4 7.50 15.00 -5.42
C THR A 4 8.03 15.43 -4.05
N GLN A 5 7.53 14.84 -2.96
CA GLN A 5 7.83 15.24 -1.58
C GLN A 5 8.53 14.15 -0.77
N VAL A 6 8.57 12.92 -1.29
CA VAL A 6 9.15 11.75 -0.62
C VAL A 6 10.59 12.03 -0.19
N THR A 7 10.91 11.69 1.05
CA THR A 7 12.26 11.83 1.60
C THR A 7 13.02 10.50 1.50
N LYS A 8 14.33 10.52 1.73
CA LYS A 8 15.11 9.28 1.82
C LYS A 8 14.61 8.37 2.94
N GLN A 9 14.20 8.95 4.07
CA GLN A 9 13.67 8.20 5.21
C GLN A 9 12.35 7.51 4.85
N ASP A 10 11.49 8.18 4.07
CA ASP A 10 10.24 7.57 3.60
C ASP A 10 10.51 6.38 2.67
N ILE A 11 11.47 6.52 1.74
CA ILE A 11 11.88 5.42 0.87
C ILE A 11 12.42 4.24 1.67
N MET A 12 13.30 4.49 2.66
CA MET A 12 13.85 3.43 3.50
C MET A 12 12.76 2.67 4.25
N ARG A 13 11.76 3.37 4.77
CA ARG A 13 10.63 2.72 5.45
C ARG A 13 9.75 1.92 4.50
N LEU A 14 9.49 2.43 3.29
CA LEU A 14 8.75 1.67 2.27
C LEU A 14 9.50 0.41 1.85
N MET A 15 10.84 0.47 1.72
CA MET A 15 11.67 -0.69 1.44
C MET A 15 11.60 -1.73 2.56
N GLU A 16 11.65 -1.29 3.82
CA GLU A 16 11.52 -2.18 5.00
C GLU A 16 10.15 -2.88 5.02
N ILE A 17 9.06 -2.14 4.81
CA ILE A 17 7.71 -2.70 4.74
C ILE A 17 7.62 -3.74 3.60
N GLN A 18 8.19 -3.43 2.44
CA GLN A 18 8.17 -4.32 1.27
C GLN A 18 9.01 -5.58 1.49
N GLU A 19 10.12 -5.50 2.23
CA GLU A 19 10.91 -6.68 2.58
C GLU A 19 10.13 -7.61 3.52
N HIS A 20 9.41 -7.05 4.49
CA HIS A 20 8.50 -7.82 5.33
C HIS A 20 7.34 -8.42 4.54
N ALA A 21 6.79 -7.69 3.55
CA ALA A 21 5.73 -8.15 2.68
C ALA A 21 6.06 -9.46 1.97
N ARG A 22 7.31 -9.63 1.52
CA ARG A 22 7.78 -10.84 0.83
C ARG A 22 7.78 -12.08 1.73
N GLN A 23 7.88 -11.90 3.04
CA GLN A 23 7.81 -13.00 4.01
C GLN A 23 6.36 -13.43 4.27
N GLU A 24 5.41 -12.54 4.02
CA GLU A 24 3.96 -12.73 4.15
C GLU A 24 3.28 -12.72 2.76
N ASP A 25 3.98 -13.19 1.72
CA ASP A 25 3.48 -13.15 0.35
C ASP A 25 2.16 -13.93 0.22
N ARG A 26 1.23 -13.38 -0.56
CA ARG A 26 -0.14 -13.91 -0.78
C ARG A 26 -1.01 -13.98 0.47
N PHE A 27 -0.75 -13.14 1.47
CA PHE A 27 -1.62 -13.01 2.63
C PHE A 27 -2.74 -11.98 2.39
N ARG A 28 -3.98 -12.37 2.69
CA ARG A 28 -5.22 -11.71 2.23
C ARG A 28 -5.51 -10.33 2.86
N ASP A 29 -5.15 -10.16 4.11
CA ASP A 29 -5.37 -8.93 4.89
C ASP A 29 -4.10 -8.60 5.67
N SER A 30 -3.01 -8.45 4.90
CA SER A 30 -1.71 -8.24 5.49
C SER A 30 -1.60 -6.84 6.08
N GLU A 31 -1.10 -6.77 7.31
CA GLU A 31 -0.87 -5.50 7.99
C GLU A 31 0.16 -4.64 7.23
N TRP A 32 1.02 -5.28 6.44
CA TRP A 32 2.03 -4.62 5.63
C TRP A 32 1.43 -3.79 4.48
N ASP A 33 0.34 -4.21 3.84
CA ASP A 33 -0.30 -3.44 2.76
C ASP A 33 -0.85 -2.12 3.30
N LEU A 34 -1.53 -2.15 4.45
CA LEU A 34 -1.95 -0.94 5.16
C LEU A 34 -0.75 -0.03 5.47
N LYS A 35 0.30 -0.59 6.08
CA LYS A 35 1.49 0.17 6.47
C LYS A 35 2.12 0.85 5.25
N PHE A 36 2.16 0.17 4.11
CA PHE A 36 2.69 0.71 2.86
C PHE A 36 1.86 1.91 2.39
N HIS A 37 0.54 1.76 2.25
CA HIS A 37 -0.33 2.85 1.77
C HIS A 37 -0.35 4.05 2.71
N VAL A 38 -0.34 3.82 4.03
CA VAL A 38 -0.23 4.90 5.02
C VAL A 38 1.10 5.62 4.88
N GLN A 39 2.22 4.90 4.70
CA GLN A 39 3.53 5.52 4.51
C GLN A 39 3.61 6.32 3.20
N VAL A 40 3.00 5.85 2.11
CA VAL A 40 2.89 6.63 0.86
C VAL A 40 2.05 7.89 1.08
N ALA A 41 0.94 7.80 1.81
CA ALA A 41 0.10 8.95 2.14
C ALA A 41 0.87 9.96 3.02
N GLN A 42 1.61 9.51 4.03
CA GLN A 42 2.46 10.37 4.86
C GLN A 42 3.55 11.06 4.04
N ALA A 43 4.14 10.37 3.05
CA ALA A 43 5.12 10.97 2.14
C ALA A 43 4.55 12.13 1.28
N THR A 44 3.21 12.28 1.20
CA THR A 44 2.58 13.47 0.59
C THR A 44 2.61 14.72 1.48
N GLN A 45 3.11 14.61 2.72
CA GLN A 45 3.09 15.67 3.73
C GLN A 45 1.67 16.20 4.03
N ASN A 46 0.65 15.37 3.78
CA ASN A 46 -0.74 15.68 4.06
C ASN A 46 -1.28 14.69 5.10
N SER A 47 -1.31 15.12 6.36
CA SER A 47 -1.80 14.31 7.47
C SER A 47 -3.27 13.91 7.32
N ALA A 48 -4.10 14.76 6.71
CA ALA A 48 -5.51 14.43 6.48
C ALA A 48 -5.66 13.25 5.51
N LEU A 49 -4.81 13.17 4.47
CA LEU A 49 -4.81 12.03 3.55
C LEU A 49 -4.44 10.73 4.28
N ALA A 50 -3.40 10.75 5.13
CA ALA A 50 -3.01 9.59 5.92
C ALA A 50 -4.16 9.12 6.83
N THR A 51 -4.83 10.04 7.53
CA THR A 51 -5.99 9.73 8.37
C THR A 51 -7.15 9.14 7.57
N ILE A 52 -7.39 9.60 6.34
CA ILE A 52 -8.45 9.05 5.48
C ILE A 52 -8.12 7.59 5.12
N VAL A 53 -6.88 7.29 4.73
CA VAL A 53 -6.42 5.93 4.41
C VAL A 53 -6.61 4.99 5.61
N GLU A 54 -6.17 5.39 6.80
CA GLU A 54 -6.34 4.62 8.03
C GLU A 54 -7.82 4.38 8.36
N LYS A 55 -8.67 5.39 8.21
CA LYS A 55 -10.11 5.26 8.47
C LYS A 55 -10.80 4.33 7.47
N MET A 56 -10.48 4.44 6.19
CA MET A 56 -11.02 3.54 5.16
C MET A 56 -10.63 2.09 5.45
N TRP A 57 -9.40 1.85 5.87
CA TRP A 57 -8.96 0.52 6.26
C TRP A 57 -9.67 0.00 7.53
N SER A 58 -9.83 0.85 8.54
CA SER A 58 -10.59 0.49 9.74
C SER A 58 -12.03 0.12 9.40
N GLN A 59 -12.67 0.84 8.47
CA GLN A 59 -14.00 0.46 7.98
C GLN A 59 -13.97 -0.88 7.25
N ARG A 60 -12.96 -1.16 6.42
CA ARG A 60 -12.77 -2.46 5.76
C ARG A 60 -12.74 -3.61 6.76
N LEU A 61 -11.94 -3.48 7.83
CA LEU A 61 -11.78 -4.50 8.86
C LEU A 61 -13.07 -4.74 9.69
N HIS A 62 -13.78 -3.67 10.03
CA HIS A 62 -14.96 -3.76 10.91
C HIS A 62 -16.28 -3.96 10.16
N ASN A 63 -16.29 -3.87 8.82
CA ASN A 63 -17.50 -4.04 8.03
C ASN A 63 -17.85 -5.54 7.87
N PRO A 64 -18.94 -6.03 8.49
CA PRO A 64 -19.31 -7.44 8.42
C PRO A 64 -19.68 -7.89 7.01
N TYR A 65 -20.17 -6.99 6.15
CA TYR A 65 -20.44 -7.29 4.74
C TYR A 65 -19.16 -7.48 3.95
N TRP A 66 -18.15 -6.63 4.22
CA TRP A 66 -16.83 -6.76 3.58
C TRP A 66 -16.17 -8.08 3.94
N ARG A 67 -16.16 -8.42 5.24
CA ARG A 67 -15.66 -9.70 5.74
C ARG A 67 -16.35 -10.89 5.07
N LYS A 68 -17.69 -10.89 4.99
CA LYS A 68 -18.46 -11.98 4.39
C LYS A 68 -18.25 -12.11 2.89
N LEU A 69 -18.12 -11.00 2.17
CA LEU A 69 -17.75 -11.01 0.74
C LEU A 69 -16.36 -11.61 0.55
N HIS A 70 -15.43 -11.26 1.44
CA HIS A 70 -14.07 -11.79 1.51
C HIS A 70 -13.96 -13.10 2.30
N GLU A 71 -15.03 -13.87 2.51
CA GLU A 71 -14.90 -15.27 2.94
C GLU A 71 -14.83 -16.20 1.72
N HIS A 72 -15.38 -15.77 0.57
CA HIS A 72 -15.61 -16.63 -0.59
C HIS A 72 -14.53 -16.52 -1.69
N ILE A 73 -13.66 -15.51 -1.64
CA ILE A 73 -12.48 -15.45 -2.54
C ILE A 73 -11.46 -16.50 -2.07
N ASP A 74 -11.00 -17.35 -2.98
CA ASP A 74 -10.05 -18.43 -2.68
C ASP A 74 -8.68 -17.84 -2.34
N GLU A 75 -8.03 -18.29 -1.27
CA GLU A 75 -6.65 -17.87 -0.93
C GLU A 75 -5.67 -18.16 -2.08
N LYS A 76 -5.94 -19.19 -2.89
CA LYS A 76 -5.14 -19.50 -4.09
C LYS A 76 -5.31 -18.51 -5.23
N SER A 77 -6.34 -17.66 -5.20
CA SER A 77 -6.56 -16.59 -6.17
C SER A 77 -5.95 -15.25 -5.73
N ILE A 78 -5.26 -15.21 -4.58
CA ILE A 78 -4.53 -14.03 -4.13
C ILE A 78 -3.24 -13.95 -4.95
N GLU A 79 -3.26 -13.09 -5.96
CA GLU A 79 -2.07 -12.69 -6.69
C GLU A 79 -1.07 -12.00 -5.73
N SER A 80 0.23 -12.13 -6.03
CA SER A 80 1.26 -11.47 -5.23
C SER A 80 1.24 -9.97 -5.53
N TRP A 81 0.80 -9.18 -4.55
CA TRP A 81 0.83 -7.71 -4.63
C TRP A 81 2.24 -7.13 -4.49
N CYS A 82 3.24 -7.98 -4.21
CA CYS A 82 4.62 -7.52 -4.07
C CYS A 82 5.16 -6.91 -5.37
N GLU A 83 4.78 -7.44 -6.54
CA GLU A 83 5.25 -6.91 -7.83
C GLU A 83 4.71 -5.50 -8.10
N ASP A 84 3.43 -5.26 -7.81
CA ASP A 84 2.80 -3.95 -7.98
C ASP A 84 3.37 -2.91 -7.01
N HIS A 85 3.58 -3.30 -5.75
CA HIS A 85 4.23 -2.44 -4.75
C HIS A 85 5.66 -2.09 -5.14
N ASP A 86 6.40 -3.01 -5.77
CA ASP A 86 7.74 -2.72 -6.31
C ASP A 86 7.68 -1.67 -7.42
N LEU A 87 6.66 -1.69 -8.28
CA LEU A 87 6.48 -0.69 -9.33
C LEU A 87 6.21 0.70 -8.74
N ILE A 88 5.35 0.78 -7.72
CA ILE A 88 5.07 2.01 -6.98
C ILE A 88 6.36 2.52 -6.33
N LEU A 89 7.09 1.65 -5.61
CA LEU A 89 8.33 2.01 -4.92
C LEU A 89 9.40 2.50 -5.89
N LYS A 90 9.60 1.83 -7.03
CA LYS A 90 10.53 2.25 -8.08
C LYS A 90 10.18 3.64 -8.61
N ALA A 91 8.90 3.93 -8.83
CA ALA A 91 8.45 5.24 -9.28
C ALA A 91 8.68 6.34 -8.22
N LEU A 92 8.45 6.03 -6.94
CA LEU A 92 8.75 6.94 -5.82
C LEU A 92 10.25 7.23 -5.68
N ILE A 93 11.11 6.21 -5.80
CA ILE A 93 12.58 6.35 -5.78
C ILE A 93 13.04 7.28 -6.91
N ARG A 94 12.48 7.12 -8.11
CA ARG A 94 12.76 7.98 -9.27
C ARG A 94 12.17 9.38 -9.15
N ARG A 95 11.35 9.63 -8.13
CA ARG A 95 10.57 10.87 -7.96
C ARG A 95 9.70 11.18 -9.17
N ASP A 96 9.16 10.15 -9.82
CA ASP A 96 8.30 10.29 -10.98
C ASP A 96 6.82 10.28 -10.55
N PRO A 97 6.15 11.46 -10.47
CA PRO A 97 4.77 11.53 -10.03
C PRO A 97 3.78 10.91 -11.02
N HIS A 98 4.10 10.86 -12.31
CA HIS A 98 3.22 10.26 -13.31
C HIS A 98 3.28 8.74 -13.22
N ALA A 99 4.49 8.17 -13.19
CA ALA A 99 4.67 6.73 -13.01
C ALA A 99 4.11 6.25 -11.67
N ALA A 100 4.32 7.01 -10.57
CA ALA A 100 3.81 6.62 -9.26
C ALA A 100 2.27 6.63 -9.22
N LYS A 101 1.63 7.60 -9.89
CA LYS A 101 0.18 7.66 -10.00
C LYS A 101 -0.38 6.52 -10.85
N LEU A 102 0.29 6.20 -11.96
CA LEU A 102 -0.13 5.11 -12.83
C LEU A 102 -0.01 3.75 -12.13
N ALA A 103 1.13 3.48 -11.49
CA ALA A 103 1.36 2.24 -10.76
C ALA A 103 0.34 2.05 -9.62
N MET A 104 0.05 3.11 -8.85
CA MET A 104 -0.96 3.07 -7.78
C MET A 104 -2.41 2.93 -8.30
N TRP A 105 -2.67 3.22 -9.57
CA TRP A 105 -4.00 3.02 -10.18
C TRP A 105 -4.18 1.62 -10.77
N GLN A 106 -3.07 0.99 -11.17
CA GLN A 106 -3.06 -0.38 -11.70
C GLN A 106 -3.11 -1.42 -10.57
N HIS A 107 -2.51 -1.09 -9.43
CA HIS A 107 -2.69 -1.75 -8.14
C HIS A 107 -4.13 -1.59 -7.62
#